data_AF-A0ABD1DV75-F1
#
_entry.id   AF-A0ABD1DV75-F1
#
_cell.length_a   1.000
_cell.length_b   1.000
_cell.length_c   1.000
_cell.angle_alpha   90.00
_cell.angle_beta   90.00
_cell.angle_gamma   90.00
#
_symmetry.space_group_name_H-M   'P 1'
#
loop_
_entity.id
_entity.type
_entity.pdbx_description
1 polymer ?
#
loop_
_entity_poly.entity_id
_entity_poly.type
_entity_poly.pdbx_seq_one_letter_code
_entity_poly.pdbx_strand_id
1 'polypeptide(L)'
;MKYPRYRFSFRDHSLVVQTIPGDGNCIFGAVVHQLLGLHPACDALRFAAERSALRRRVVCFLESNIMEFYEFLELGASDLGPAATIEDYLAYLSTEGVWGGEEVLAVTSRLYRCDILMWNSVTGATQRFESIHGSTGTLRVLYTGSHYDSIVSVDSGAQRRLPSGLLDFRPLLAGVASSESQQDSSERRRRPYSQQPVRAHPDLPSGGTQHITASRYTCQPPSAPVG
;
A
#
# COMPACT_ATOMS: atom_id res chain seq x y z
N MET A 1 -17.41 -23.66 -11.76
CA MET A 1 -16.13 -24.26 -11.32
C MET A 1 -16.18 -24.51 -9.82
N LYS A 2 -15.93 -25.74 -9.36
CA LYS A 2 -15.75 -26.04 -7.92
C LYS A 2 -14.25 -25.92 -7.62
N TYR A 3 -13.85 -24.92 -6.85
CA TYR A 3 -12.48 -24.84 -6.35
C TYR A 3 -12.21 -25.99 -5.37
N PRO A 4 -11.02 -26.60 -5.37
CA PRO A 4 -10.65 -27.56 -4.34
C PRO A 4 -10.72 -26.87 -2.97
N ARG A 5 -11.39 -27.51 -2.01
CA ARG A 5 -11.38 -27.05 -0.61
C ARG A 5 -9.98 -27.31 -0.07
N TYR A 6 -9.13 -26.28 -0.09
CA TYR A 6 -7.86 -26.33 0.63
C TYR A 6 -8.16 -26.37 2.13
N ARG A 7 -8.07 -27.56 2.72
CA ARG A 7 -8.02 -27.72 4.18
C ARG A 7 -6.57 -27.63 4.59
N PHE A 8 -6.18 -26.46 5.08
CA PHE A 8 -4.89 -26.32 5.73
C PHE A 8 -5.02 -26.82 7.17
N SER A 9 -4.31 -27.89 7.49
CA SER A 9 -4.18 -28.37 8.86
C SER A 9 -2.91 -27.76 9.46
N PHE A 10 -3.07 -26.63 10.16
CA PHE A 10 -2.07 -26.17 11.12
C PHE A 10 -2.49 -26.73 12.47
N ARG A 11 -1.50 -27.20 13.24
CA ARG A 11 -1.59 -28.23 14.30
C ARG A 11 -2.74 -28.18 15.31
N ASP A 12 -3.57 -27.14 15.40
CA ASP A 12 -4.70 -27.08 16.35
C ASP A 12 -5.93 -26.28 15.85
N HIS A 13 -6.01 -25.87 14.58
CA HIS A 13 -7.14 -25.06 14.09
C HIS A 13 -7.55 -25.46 12.68
N SER A 14 -8.85 -25.64 12.45
CA SER A 14 -9.34 -25.84 11.09
C SER A 14 -9.41 -24.49 10.36
N LEU A 15 -8.58 -24.31 9.35
CA LEU A 15 -8.59 -23.12 8.50
C LEU A 15 -9.47 -23.34 7.27
N VAL A 16 -10.21 -22.31 6.88
CA VAL A 16 -11.04 -22.29 5.67
C VAL A 16 -10.75 -21.04 4.85
N VAL A 17 -10.82 -21.20 3.54
CA VAL A 17 -10.71 -20.11 2.59
C VAL A 17 -12.07 -19.42 2.47
N GLN A 18 -12.11 -18.13 2.75
CA GLN A 18 -13.19 -17.24 2.39
C GLN A 18 -12.89 -16.64 1.02
N THR A 19 -13.74 -16.96 0.05
CA THR A 19 -13.62 -16.44 -1.31
C THR A 19 -13.88 -14.93 -1.35
N ILE A 20 -13.00 -14.21 -2.04
CA ILE A 20 -13.10 -12.77 -2.31
C ILE A 20 -13.50 -12.58 -3.79
N PRO A 21 -14.24 -11.50 -4.14
CA PRO A 21 -14.55 -11.23 -5.55
C PRO A 21 -13.31 -11.17 -6.44
N GLY A 22 -13.35 -11.90 -7.55
CA GLY A 22 -12.28 -12.03 -8.55
C GLY A 22 -12.09 -10.78 -9.43
N ASP A 23 -11.86 -9.64 -8.80
CA ASP A 23 -11.55 -8.37 -9.45
C ASP A 23 -10.13 -7.91 -9.07
N GLY A 24 -9.64 -6.83 -9.68
CA GLY A 24 -8.33 -6.28 -9.32
C GLY A 24 -8.27 -5.60 -7.95
N ASN A 25 -9.37 -5.63 -7.20
CA ASN A 25 -9.43 -5.20 -5.81
C ASN A 25 -9.30 -6.38 -4.84
N CYS A 26 -8.99 -7.60 -5.32
CA CYS A 26 -9.01 -8.81 -4.49
C CYS A 26 -8.05 -8.78 -3.30
N ILE A 27 -6.82 -8.27 -3.45
CA ILE A 27 -5.86 -8.16 -2.34
C ILE A 27 -6.38 -7.24 -1.23
N PHE A 28 -6.92 -6.08 -1.61
CA PHE A 28 -7.57 -5.15 -0.69
C PHE A 28 -8.80 -5.80 -0.03
N GLY A 29 -9.55 -6.60 -0.77
CA GLY A 29 -10.69 -7.36 -0.25
C GLY A 29 -10.32 -8.42 0.76
N ALA A 30 -9.28 -9.20 0.49
CA ALA A 30 -8.79 -10.22 1.40
C ALA A 30 -8.33 -9.60 2.72
N VAL A 31 -7.63 -8.46 2.64
CA VAL A 31 -7.18 -7.69 3.81
C VAL A 31 -8.36 -7.08 4.57
N VAL A 32 -9.29 -6.40 3.89
CA VAL A 32 -10.49 -5.82 4.53
C VAL A 32 -11.32 -6.89 5.23
N HIS A 33 -11.48 -8.05 4.61
CA HIS A 33 -12.16 -9.19 5.25
C HIS A 33 -11.44 -9.60 6.54
N GLN A 34 -10.11 -9.75 6.53
CA GLN A 34 -9.35 -10.11 7.73
C GLN A 34 -9.41 -9.04 8.82
N LEU A 35 -9.22 -7.76 8.46
CA LEU A 35 -9.16 -6.64 9.40
C LEU A 35 -10.52 -6.36 10.07
N LEU A 36 -11.59 -6.35 9.28
CA LEU A 36 -12.88 -5.81 9.69
C LEU A 36 -13.96 -6.88 9.91
N GLY A 37 -13.75 -8.09 9.41
CA GLY A 37 -14.75 -9.15 9.40
C GLY A 37 -15.97 -8.84 8.53
N LEU A 38 -15.79 -8.05 7.48
CA LEU A 38 -16.84 -7.72 6.51
C LEU A 38 -16.92 -8.80 5.45
N HIS A 39 -18.06 -9.49 5.35
CA HIS A 39 -18.25 -10.53 4.37
C HIS A 39 -18.66 -9.92 3.02
N PRO A 40 -18.01 -10.27 1.89
CA PRO A 40 -18.25 -9.60 0.60
C PRO A 40 -19.70 -9.72 0.10
N ALA A 41 -20.41 -10.79 0.45
CA ALA A 41 -21.81 -10.97 0.06
C ALA A 41 -22.81 -10.34 1.05
N CYS A 42 -22.47 -10.22 2.34
CA CYS A 42 -23.40 -9.75 3.37
C CYS A 42 -23.26 -8.25 3.61
N ASP A 43 -22.05 -7.72 3.45
CA ASP A 43 -21.66 -6.34 3.73
C ASP A 43 -21.25 -5.59 2.45
N ALA A 44 -21.74 -6.00 1.28
CA ALA A 44 -21.21 -5.62 -0.04
C ALA A 44 -20.88 -4.12 -0.20
N LEU A 45 -21.78 -3.21 0.20
CA LEU A 45 -21.57 -1.76 0.11
C LEU A 45 -20.41 -1.28 0.99
N ARG A 46 -20.39 -1.72 2.25
CA ARG A 46 -19.35 -1.34 3.21
C ARG A 46 -18.01 -2.00 2.84
N PHE A 47 -18.05 -3.27 2.42
CA PHE A 47 -16.88 -3.99 1.93
C PHE A 47 -16.23 -3.26 0.75
N ALA A 48 -17.02 -2.84 -0.25
CA ALA A 48 -16.52 -2.05 -1.37
C ALA A 48 -15.90 -0.72 -0.92
N ALA A 49 -16.60 0.04 -0.06
CA ALA A 49 -16.10 1.31 0.45
C ALA A 49 -14.77 1.18 1.22
N GLU A 50 -14.65 0.16 2.07
CA GLU A 50 -13.45 -0.09 2.87
C GLU A 50 -12.27 -0.59 2.02
N ARG A 51 -12.52 -1.36 0.95
CA ARG A 51 -11.46 -1.72 -0.03
C ARG A 51 -10.87 -0.47 -0.68
N SER A 52 -11.74 0.43 -1.15
CA SER A 52 -11.33 1.69 -1.74
C SER A 52 -10.62 2.60 -0.74
N ALA A 53 -11.08 2.65 0.51
CA ALA A 53 -10.43 3.41 1.56
C ALA A 53 -9.05 2.85 1.89
N LEU A 54 -8.91 1.53 1.99
CA LEU A 54 -7.63 0.87 2.20
C LEU A 54 -6.66 1.16 1.05
N ARG A 55 -7.10 1.05 -0.21
CA ARG A 55 -6.27 1.40 -1.38
C ARG A 55 -5.69 2.80 -1.26
N ARG A 56 -6.53 3.81 -0.98
CA ARG A 56 -6.07 5.19 -0.81
C ARG A 56 -5.07 5.34 0.34
N ARG A 57 -5.31 4.68 1.48
CA ARG A 57 -4.39 4.71 2.63
C ARG A 57 -3.04 4.08 2.28
N VAL A 58 -3.05 2.95 1.59
CA VAL A 58 -1.84 2.25 1.16
C VAL A 58 -1.02 3.12 0.20
N VAL A 59 -1.65 3.65 -0.86
CA VAL A 59 -0.94 4.49 -1.83
C VAL A 59 -0.37 5.74 -1.17
N CYS A 60 -1.15 6.44 -0.36
CA CYS A 60 -0.69 7.63 0.39
C CYS A 60 0.50 7.29 1.32
N PHE A 61 0.50 6.10 1.94
CA PHE A 61 1.61 5.65 2.76
C PHE A 61 2.86 5.34 1.93
N LEU A 62 2.70 4.70 0.77
CA LEU A 62 3.82 4.44 -0.16
C LEU A 62 4.44 5.75 -0.67
N GLU A 63 3.62 6.70 -1.11
CA GLU A 63 4.06 8.02 -1.57
C GLU A 63 4.89 8.76 -0.50
N SER A 64 4.52 8.61 0.77
CA SER A 64 5.21 9.26 1.88
C SER A 64 6.45 8.50 2.36
N ASN A 65 6.65 7.25 1.92
CA ASN A 65 7.70 6.35 2.42
C ASN A 65 8.40 5.59 1.28
N ILE A 66 8.55 6.21 0.10
CA ILE A 66 9.09 5.56 -1.12
C ILE A 66 10.36 4.76 -0.86
N MET A 67 11.31 5.33 -0.13
CA MET A 67 12.60 4.67 0.14
C MET A 67 12.48 3.39 0.97
N GLU A 68 11.49 3.28 1.85
CA GLU A 68 11.25 2.08 2.66
C GLU A 68 10.70 0.93 1.81
N PHE A 69 9.98 1.24 0.73
CA PHE A 69 9.32 0.26 -0.14
C PHE A 69 9.93 0.23 -1.56
N TYR A 70 11.13 0.80 -1.73
CA TYR A 70 11.72 1.05 -3.05
C TYR A 70 11.77 -0.21 -3.91
N GLU A 71 12.20 -1.34 -3.36
CA GLU A 71 12.32 -2.59 -4.12
C GLU A 71 10.98 -3.08 -4.69
N PHE A 72 9.89 -2.95 -3.93
CA PHE A 72 8.56 -3.28 -4.43
C PHE A 72 8.08 -2.29 -5.49
N LEU A 73 8.34 -0.99 -5.27
CA LEU A 73 7.88 0.08 -6.15
C LEU A 73 8.63 0.09 -7.49
N GLU A 74 9.94 -0.17 -7.46
CA GLU A 74 10.77 -0.29 -8.66
C GLU A 74 10.35 -1.49 -9.51
N LEU A 75 10.04 -2.63 -8.87
CA LEU A 75 9.49 -3.80 -9.56
C LEU A 75 8.13 -3.47 -10.21
N GLY A 76 7.21 -2.86 -9.45
CA GLY A 76 5.89 -2.47 -9.95
C GLY A 76 5.96 -1.46 -11.10
N ALA A 77 6.87 -0.49 -11.04
CA ALA A 77 7.13 0.44 -12.14
C ALA A 77 7.65 -0.29 -13.38
N SER A 78 8.60 -1.21 -13.19
CA SER A 78 9.17 -2.00 -14.29
C SER A 78 8.11 -2.83 -15.01
N ASP A 79 7.11 -3.35 -14.29
CA ASP A 79 5.99 -4.11 -14.85
C ASP A 79 5.06 -3.25 -15.73
N LEU A 80 5.00 -1.94 -15.51
CA LEU A 80 4.26 -1.01 -16.39
C LEU A 80 5.01 -0.71 -17.70
N GLY A 81 6.33 -0.84 -17.68
CA GLY A 81 7.18 -0.72 -18.86
C GLY A 81 8.51 -0.02 -18.59
N PRO A 82 9.45 -0.06 -19.54
CA PRO A 82 10.84 0.37 -19.34
C PRO A 82 11.03 1.88 -19.12
N ALA A 83 10.00 2.70 -19.37
CA ALA A 83 10.03 4.14 -19.18
C ALA A 83 9.12 4.60 -18.02
N ALA A 84 8.43 3.68 -17.35
CA ALA A 84 7.54 4.02 -16.25
C ALA A 84 8.34 4.35 -14.99
N THR A 85 7.87 5.37 -14.28
CA THR A 85 8.44 5.81 -13.01
C THR A 85 7.69 5.19 -11.83
N ILE A 86 8.27 5.30 -10.63
CA ILE A 86 7.56 4.92 -9.39
C ILE A 86 6.28 5.75 -9.23
N GLU A 87 6.32 7.03 -9.62
CA GLU A 87 5.17 7.92 -9.60
C GLU A 87 4.07 7.44 -10.55
N ASP A 88 4.43 6.97 -11.77
CA ASP A 88 3.47 6.37 -12.69
C ASP A 88 2.85 5.10 -12.09
N TYR A 89 3.66 4.27 -11.43
CA TYR A 89 3.17 3.08 -10.74
C TYR A 89 2.20 3.42 -9.60
N LEU A 90 2.52 4.39 -8.76
CA LEU A 90 1.64 4.82 -7.65
C LEU A 90 0.34 5.43 -8.17
N ALA A 91 0.41 6.23 -9.24
CA ALA A 91 -0.78 6.76 -9.91
C ALA A 91 -1.65 5.63 -10.48
N TYR A 92 -1.04 4.62 -11.11
CA TYR A 92 -1.74 3.44 -11.60
C TYR A 92 -2.37 2.63 -10.46
N LEU A 93 -1.61 2.31 -9.41
CA LEU A 93 -2.07 1.58 -8.23
C LEU A 93 -3.19 2.32 -7.48
N SER A 94 -3.26 3.64 -7.56
CA SER A 94 -4.36 4.44 -6.98
C SER A 94 -5.72 4.19 -7.65
N THR A 95 -5.72 3.65 -8.86
CA THR A 95 -6.93 3.44 -9.66
C THR A 95 -7.71 2.21 -9.16
N GLU A 96 -9.02 2.35 -9.05
CA GLU A 96 -9.90 1.25 -8.67
C GLU A 96 -9.83 0.09 -9.67
N GLY A 97 -9.78 -1.14 -9.15
CA GLY A 97 -9.67 -2.34 -9.97
C GLY A 97 -8.27 -2.62 -10.54
N VAL A 98 -7.27 -1.79 -10.23
CA VAL A 98 -5.86 -2.12 -10.54
C VAL A 98 -5.29 -3.07 -9.50
N TRP A 99 -4.60 -4.10 -9.96
CA TRP A 99 -4.03 -5.13 -9.11
C TRP A 99 -2.90 -4.54 -8.27
N GLY A 100 -2.90 -4.83 -6.98
CA GLY A 100 -1.74 -4.60 -6.11
C GLY A 100 -1.04 -5.90 -5.80
N GLY A 101 0.19 -5.80 -5.31
CA GLY A 101 1.04 -6.93 -4.95
C GLY A 101 1.45 -6.95 -3.48
N GLU A 102 2.63 -7.52 -3.23
CA GLU A 102 3.20 -7.67 -1.89
C GLU A 102 3.39 -6.34 -1.15
N GLU A 103 3.57 -5.23 -1.87
CA GLU A 103 3.63 -3.88 -1.31
C GLU A 103 2.38 -3.53 -0.50
N VAL A 104 1.21 -3.99 -0.94
CA VAL A 104 -0.06 -3.77 -0.22
C VAL A 104 -0.03 -4.50 1.11
N LEU A 105 0.51 -5.72 1.16
CA LEU A 105 0.61 -6.51 2.40
C LEU A 105 1.66 -5.91 3.34
N ALA A 106 2.81 -5.53 2.83
CA ALA A 106 3.88 -4.89 3.59
C ALA A 106 3.39 -3.58 4.26
N VAL A 107 2.76 -2.71 3.48
CA VAL A 107 2.20 -1.45 3.98
C VAL A 107 1.04 -1.68 4.94
N THR A 108 0.17 -2.65 4.67
CA THR A 108 -0.93 -3.00 5.60
C THR A 108 -0.38 -3.44 6.95
N SER A 109 0.64 -4.31 6.97
CA SER A 109 1.31 -4.75 8.20
C SER A 109 1.83 -3.58 9.02
N ARG A 110 2.37 -2.56 8.32
CA ARG A 110 2.85 -1.31 8.91
C ARG A 110 1.71 -0.44 9.47
N LEU A 111 0.70 -0.17 8.66
CA LEU A 111 -0.43 0.71 8.98
C LEU A 111 -1.24 0.19 10.18
N TYR A 112 -1.49 -1.12 10.22
CA TYR A 112 -2.40 -1.73 11.20
C TYR A 112 -1.68 -2.46 12.33
N ARG A 113 -0.34 -2.42 12.33
CA ARG A 113 0.51 -3.07 13.35
C ARG A 113 0.16 -4.54 13.54
N CYS A 114 0.02 -5.27 12.44
CA CYS A 114 -0.35 -6.68 12.44
C CYS A 114 0.58 -7.46 11.51
N ASP A 115 0.88 -8.71 11.85
CA ASP A 115 1.59 -9.56 10.89
C ASP A 115 0.64 -10.00 9.78
N ILE A 116 1.17 -10.24 8.59
CA ILE A 116 0.42 -10.88 7.52
C ILE A 116 1.15 -12.16 7.12
N LEU A 117 0.43 -13.27 7.12
CA LEU A 117 0.89 -14.55 6.63
C LEU A 117 0.21 -14.83 5.29
N MET A 118 1.00 -14.83 4.22
CA MET A 118 0.54 -15.18 2.88
C MET A 118 0.95 -16.61 2.55
N TRP A 119 -0.01 -17.42 2.13
CA TRP A 119 0.27 -18.71 1.48
C TRP A 119 0.18 -18.56 -0.03
N ASN A 120 1.23 -18.95 -0.74
CA ASN A 120 1.21 -19.05 -2.18
C ASN A 120 0.87 -20.48 -2.59
N SER A 121 -0.33 -20.72 -3.12
CA SER A 121 -0.76 -22.06 -3.51
C SER A 121 -0.08 -22.59 -4.76
N VAL A 122 0.54 -21.70 -5.56
CA VAL A 122 1.26 -22.09 -6.78
C VAL A 122 2.61 -22.68 -6.41
N THR A 123 3.33 -22.06 -5.48
CA THR A 123 4.68 -22.48 -5.08
C THR A 123 4.69 -23.35 -3.83
N GLY A 124 3.61 -23.35 -3.04
CA GLY A 124 3.56 -23.94 -1.70
C GLY A 124 4.30 -23.12 -0.64
N ALA A 125 4.92 -21.99 -1.02
CA ALA A 125 5.67 -21.15 -0.11
C ALA A 125 4.74 -20.36 0.82
N THR A 126 5.29 -20.03 1.99
CA THR A 126 4.65 -19.10 2.94
C THR A 126 5.56 -17.89 3.12
N GLN A 127 5.01 -16.70 2.97
CA GLN A 127 5.71 -15.44 3.22
C GLN A 127 5.05 -14.73 4.40
N ARG A 128 5.87 -14.06 5.22
CA ARG A 128 5.42 -13.32 6.39
C ARG A 128 5.86 -11.86 6.27
N PHE A 129 4.91 -10.94 6.44
CA PHE A 129 5.13 -9.50 6.53
C PHE A 129 4.97 -9.09 7.99
N GLU A 130 6.09 -8.90 8.68
CA GLU A 130 6.11 -8.66 10.12
C GLU A 130 5.95 -7.18 10.46
N SER A 131 5.17 -6.89 11.50
CA SER A 131 5.08 -5.53 11.99
C SER A 131 6.30 -5.16 12.81
N ILE A 132 7.05 -4.15 12.39
CA ILE A 132 8.27 -3.72 13.09
C ILE A 132 7.99 -3.06 14.46
N HIS A 133 6.73 -2.71 14.76
CA HIS A 133 6.32 -2.06 16.03
C HIS A 133 5.58 -3.01 16.97
N GLY A 134 5.75 -4.33 16.78
CA GLY A 134 4.99 -5.36 17.47
C GLY A 134 3.61 -5.58 16.85
N SER A 135 3.14 -6.83 16.95
CA SER A 135 1.98 -7.34 16.24
C SER A 135 0.74 -7.43 17.14
N THR A 136 -0.37 -6.83 16.70
CA THR A 136 -1.69 -6.91 17.35
C THR A 136 -2.45 -8.20 16.98
N GLY A 137 -1.94 -8.95 16.01
CA GLY A 137 -2.52 -10.19 15.50
C GLY A 137 -1.95 -10.54 14.13
N THR A 138 -2.31 -11.72 13.62
CA THR A 138 -1.87 -12.19 12.29
C THR A 138 -3.06 -12.29 11.34
N LEU A 139 -3.04 -11.51 10.27
CA LEU A 139 -3.94 -11.68 9.13
C LEU A 139 -3.43 -12.82 8.25
N ARG A 140 -4.34 -13.55 7.62
CA ARG A 140 -4.02 -14.69 6.77
C ARG A 140 -4.66 -14.54 5.41
N VAL A 141 -3.84 -14.63 4.37
CA VAL A 141 -4.26 -14.49 2.97
C VAL A 141 -3.73 -15.65 2.13
N LEU A 142 -4.48 -16.03 1.11
CA LEU A 142 -4.11 -17.04 0.14
C LEU A 142 -3.87 -16.36 -1.20
N TYR A 143 -2.72 -16.57 -1.81
CA TYR A 143 -2.43 -16.19 -3.18
C TYR A 143 -2.49 -17.42 -4.10
N THR A 144 -3.27 -17.31 -5.18
CA THR A 144 -3.51 -18.42 -6.12
C THR A 144 -2.80 -18.26 -7.47
N GLY A 145 -1.87 -17.30 -7.58
CA GLY A 145 -1.12 -17.00 -8.81
C GLY A 145 -1.65 -15.80 -9.59
N SER A 146 -2.89 -15.38 -9.34
CA SER A 146 -3.46 -14.16 -9.93
C SER A 146 -4.57 -13.55 -9.07
N HIS A 147 -4.81 -14.09 -7.88
CA HIS A 147 -5.93 -13.71 -7.04
C HIS A 147 -5.62 -13.96 -5.57
N TYR A 148 -6.17 -13.10 -4.71
CA TYR A 148 -6.03 -13.16 -3.28
C TYR A 148 -7.37 -13.48 -2.60
N ASP A 149 -7.37 -14.53 -1.79
CA ASP A 149 -8.47 -14.89 -0.91
C ASP A 149 -8.10 -14.70 0.56
N SER A 150 -9.12 -14.68 1.41
CA SER A 150 -8.94 -14.56 2.86
C SER A 150 -8.93 -15.94 3.52
N ILE A 151 -8.13 -16.16 4.56
CA ILE A 151 -8.13 -17.42 5.32
C ILE A 151 -8.59 -17.17 6.75
N VAL A 152 -9.63 -17.88 7.19
CA VAL A 152 -10.19 -17.75 8.54
C VAL A 152 -10.15 -19.08 9.29
N SER A 153 -10.17 -19.01 10.61
CA SER A 153 -10.29 -20.19 11.47
C SER A 153 -11.76 -20.51 11.72
N VAL A 154 -12.15 -21.77 11.61
CA VAL A 154 -13.53 -22.25 11.87
C VAL A 154 -13.88 -22.17 13.35
N ASP A 155 -12.89 -22.32 14.24
CA ASP A 155 -13.08 -22.25 15.70
C ASP A 155 -13.30 -20.81 16.17
N SER A 156 -13.03 -19.83 15.30
CA SER A 156 -13.31 -18.41 15.51
C SER A 156 -14.68 -18.03 14.96
N GLY A 157 -15.75 -18.59 15.55
CA GLY A 157 -17.12 -18.05 15.39
C GLY A 157 -17.24 -16.56 15.76
N ALA A 158 -16.21 -16.01 16.40
CA ALA A 158 -15.95 -14.58 16.52
C ALA A 158 -14.62 -14.27 15.82
N GLN A 159 -14.69 -13.75 14.59
CA GLN A 159 -13.57 -13.06 13.96
C GLN A 159 -13.09 -11.98 14.95
N ARG A 160 -11.82 -12.04 15.40
CA ARG A 160 -11.26 -11.00 16.26
C ARG A 160 -11.27 -9.70 15.47
N ARG A 161 -12.32 -8.90 15.66
CA ARG A 161 -12.38 -7.53 15.18
C ARG A 161 -11.26 -6.79 15.87
N LEU A 162 -10.38 -6.14 15.11
CA LEU A 162 -9.54 -5.11 15.70
C LEU A 162 -10.49 -4.09 16.38
N PRO A 163 -10.20 -3.63 17.60
CA PRO A 163 -11.08 -2.72 18.32
C PRO A 163 -11.38 -1.51 17.43
N SER A 164 -12.65 -1.10 17.36
CA SER A 164 -13.15 -0.11 16.40
C SER A 164 -12.39 1.24 16.39
N GLY A 165 -11.62 1.54 17.44
CA GLY A 165 -10.74 2.72 17.51
C GLY A 165 -9.42 2.62 16.74
N LEU A 166 -9.09 1.46 16.14
CA LEU A 166 -7.88 1.26 15.32
C LEU A 166 -8.08 1.69 13.85
N LEU A 167 -9.28 2.15 13.49
CA LEU A 167 -9.61 2.65 12.15
C LEU A 167 -9.50 4.18 12.04
N ASP A 168 -9.37 4.87 13.17
CA ASP A 168 -9.07 6.31 13.28
C ASP A 168 -7.56 6.53 13.46
N PHE A 169 -6.74 6.09 12.49
CA PHE A 169 -5.36 6.54 12.44
C PHE A 169 -5.23 7.76 11.53
N ARG A 170 -4.94 8.91 12.16
CA ARG A 170 -4.13 9.95 11.52
C ARG A 170 -2.78 9.32 11.16
N PRO A 171 -2.24 9.58 9.96
CA PRO A 171 -0.92 9.09 9.59
C PRO A 171 0.10 9.49 10.67
N LEU A 172 0.94 8.56 11.11
CA LEU A 172 2.15 8.85 11.87
C LEU A 172 3.17 9.55 10.94
N LEU A 173 2.86 10.75 10.48
CA LEU A 173 3.75 11.60 9.67
C LEU A 173 4.56 12.60 10.51
N ALA A 174 4.60 12.43 11.83
CA ALA A 174 5.40 13.29 12.72
C ALA A 174 6.55 12.49 13.31
N GLY A 175 7.68 12.46 12.59
CA GLY A 175 8.86 11.73 13.06
C GLY A 175 10.18 12.03 12.39
N VAL A 176 10.30 13.05 11.53
CA VAL A 176 11.61 13.49 11.02
C VAL A 176 11.64 15.00 10.76
N ALA A 177 11.56 15.79 11.83
CA ALA A 177 12.00 17.18 11.79
C ALA A 177 12.36 17.63 13.21
N SER A 178 13.66 17.65 13.52
CA SER A 178 14.36 18.65 14.35
C SER A 178 15.69 18.07 14.83
N SER A 179 16.74 18.20 14.01
CA SER A 179 18.11 18.19 14.51
C SER A 179 18.91 19.28 13.81
N GLU A 180 18.54 20.53 14.08
CA GLU A 180 19.42 21.69 13.84
C GLU A 180 19.24 22.69 14.98
N SER A 181 20.18 22.67 15.94
CA SER A 181 20.79 23.88 16.50
C SER A 181 21.86 23.50 17.52
N GLN A 182 23.10 23.32 17.08
CA GLN A 182 24.24 23.77 17.88
C GLN A 182 25.21 24.48 16.95
N GLN A 183 25.30 25.79 17.19
CA GLN A 183 26.23 26.73 16.62
C GLN A 183 27.66 26.24 16.90
N ASP A 184 28.50 26.18 15.87
CA ASP A 184 29.92 26.48 16.06
C ASP A 184 30.41 27.39 14.94
N SER A 185 31.13 28.41 15.40
CA SER A 185 31.49 29.62 14.70
C SER A 185 32.96 29.51 14.35
N SER A 186 33.30 29.36 13.07
CA SER A 186 34.61 29.80 12.57
C SER A 186 34.58 30.02 11.06
N GLU A 187 34.17 31.22 10.71
CA GLU A 187 34.89 32.12 9.81
C GLU A 187 36.25 31.58 9.30
N ARG A 188 36.36 31.26 7.99
CA ARG A 188 37.34 31.88 7.08
C ARG A 188 37.35 31.29 5.67
N ARG A 189 37.30 32.25 4.73
CA ARG A 189 38.10 32.35 3.49
C ARG A 189 37.55 31.75 2.18
N ARG A 190 37.14 32.72 1.34
CA ARG A 190 37.49 32.98 -0.07
C ARG A 190 36.38 32.72 -1.12
N ARG A 191 35.89 33.85 -1.66
CA ARG A 191 35.16 34.05 -2.93
C ARG A 191 36.05 33.68 -4.17
N PRO A 192 35.58 33.88 -5.41
CA PRO A 192 34.37 33.38 -6.07
C PRO A 192 34.73 32.68 -7.41
N TYR A 193 33.83 31.88 -8.00
CA TYR A 193 33.96 31.53 -9.42
C TYR A 193 33.07 32.44 -10.27
N SER A 194 33.72 33.07 -11.25
CA SER A 194 33.22 34.03 -12.21
C SER A 194 32.29 33.40 -13.25
N GLN A 195 31.27 34.16 -13.64
CA GLN A 195 30.51 33.99 -14.88
C GLN A 195 31.40 34.18 -16.11
N GLN A 196 31.07 33.53 -17.24
CA GLN A 196 30.97 34.15 -18.58
C GLN A 196 30.48 33.13 -19.66
N PRO A 197 30.00 33.59 -20.86
CA PRO A 197 28.81 33.03 -21.51
C PRO A 197 28.97 32.61 -23.00
N VAL A 198 27.86 32.06 -23.54
CA VAL A 198 27.39 31.93 -24.96
C VAL A 198 28.19 31.07 -25.96
N ARG A 199 27.47 30.17 -26.65
CA ARG A 199 27.37 30.12 -28.13
C ARG A 199 26.13 29.34 -28.59
N ALA A 200 25.40 29.95 -29.52
CA ALA A 200 24.19 29.46 -30.19
C ALA A 200 24.52 28.82 -31.55
N HIS A 201 23.68 27.88 -32.02
CA HIS A 201 23.34 27.62 -33.44
C HIS A 201 22.21 26.55 -33.55
N PRO A 202 21.52 26.36 -34.70
CA PRO A 202 20.12 26.71 -34.86
C PRO A 202 19.17 25.55 -35.27
N ASP A 203 17.88 25.87 -35.26
CA ASP A 203 16.73 25.35 -36.05
C ASP A 203 16.43 23.84 -36.11
N LEU A 204 15.21 23.46 -35.68
CA LEU A 204 14.18 22.69 -36.41
C LEU A 204 12.93 22.43 -35.50
N PRO A 205 11.76 22.02 -36.04
CA PRO A 205 10.51 22.79 -35.90
C PRO A 205 9.54 22.29 -34.82
N SER A 206 8.62 23.20 -34.50
CA SER A 206 7.50 23.10 -33.57
C SER A 206 6.51 21.98 -33.92
N GLY A 207 6.26 21.08 -32.96
CA GLY A 207 5.12 20.17 -32.91
C GLY A 207 4.46 20.29 -31.54
N GLY A 208 3.16 20.62 -31.51
CA GLY A 208 2.44 21.07 -30.33
C GLY A 208 2.31 20.01 -29.23
N THR A 209 2.76 20.37 -28.02
CA THR A 209 2.49 19.64 -26.79
C THR A 209 1.19 20.15 -26.18
N GLN A 210 0.19 19.29 -26.12
CA GLN A 210 -1.02 19.53 -25.34
C GLN A 210 -0.65 19.48 -23.85
N HIS A 211 -0.92 20.56 -23.13
CA HIS A 211 -0.78 20.64 -21.68
C HIS A 211 -1.82 19.73 -21.02
N ILE A 212 -1.39 18.56 -20.54
CA ILE A 212 -2.13 17.81 -19.51
C ILE A 212 -1.70 18.40 -18.18
N THR A 213 -2.56 19.23 -17.59
CA THR A 213 -2.38 19.73 -16.23
C THR A 213 -2.63 18.59 -15.25
N ALA A 214 -1.56 18.06 -14.63
CA ALA A 214 -1.67 17.20 -13.46
C ALA A 214 -2.26 18.00 -12.30
N SER A 215 -3.52 17.74 -11.98
CA SER A 215 -4.17 18.27 -10.79
C SER A 215 -3.54 17.61 -9.57
N ARG A 216 -2.72 18.37 -8.84
CA ARG A 216 -2.17 17.96 -7.54
C ARG A 216 -3.33 17.80 -6.57
N TYR A 217 -3.78 16.57 -6.33
CA TYR A 217 -4.61 16.25 -5.19
C TYR A 217 -3.73 16.31 -3.95
N THR A 218 -3.81 17.43 -3.22
CA THR A 218 -3.26 17.51 -1.88
C THR A 218 -4.13 16.67 -0.95
N CYS A 219 -3.52 15.71 -0.25
CA CYS A 219 -4.15 14.99 0.86
C CYS A 219 -4.47 15.97 1.99
N GLN A 220 -5.62 16.65 1.93
CA GLN A 220 -6.11 17.44 3.06
C GLN A 220 -6.83 16.53 4.06
N PRO A 221 -6.54 16.65 5.37
CA PRO A 221 -7.28 15.94 6.40
C PRO A 221 -8.72 16.49 6.51
N PRO A 222 -9.70 15.64 6.89
CA PRO A 222 -11.09 16.08 7.05
C PRO A 222 -11.22 17.13 8.16
N SER A 223 -12.00 18.17 7.89
CA SER A 223 -12.35 19.22 8.84
C SER A 223 -13.21 18.63 9.97
N ALA A 224 -12.88 18.96 11.22
CA ALA A 224 -13.65 18.53 12.39
C ALA A 224 -15.08 19.10 12.36
N PRO A 225 -16.08 18.35 12.86
CA PRO A 225 -17.45 18.85 12.95
C PRO A 225 -17.53 20.01 13.95
N VAL A 226 -18.18 21.09 13.54
CA VAL A 226 -18.62 22.18 14.41
C VAL A 226 -19.80 21.65 15.22
N GLY A 227 -19.75 21.85 16.54
CA GLY A 227 -20.77 21.40 17.50
C GLY A 227 -22.11 22.10 17.39
#